data_AF-A0A1I7UJ31-F1
#
_entry.id   AF-A0A1I7UJ31-F1
#
_cell.length_a   1.000
_cell.length_b   1.000
_cell.length_c   1.000
_cell.angle_alpha   90.00
_cell.angle_beta   90.00
_cell.angle_gamma   90.00
#
_symmetry.space_group_name_H-M   'P 1'
#
loop_
_entity.id
_entity.type
_entity.pdbx_description
1 polymer ?
#
loop_
_entity_poly.entity_id
_entity_poly.type
_entity_poly.pdbx_seq_one_letter_code
_entity_poly.pdbx_strand_id
1 'polypeptide(L)'
;MPQSGVAEVEVPGSVGHGYAWVPPGLSRKKVEEYMSQLPNNVVPRTNSSGEKLREKQLLVQLPRQDLSVAYCRHLTTQTERKVYEEFVNARNEIALDIGYVSSNINKAMECHKCSGILETNEMA
;
A
#
# COMPACT_ATOMS: atom_id res chain seq x y z
N MET A 1 33.06 9.03 27.15
CA MET A 1 31.63 8.72 26.93
C MET A 1 31.34 8.90 25.44
N PRO A 2 31.41 7.86 24.61
CA PRO A 2 30.88 7.97 23.25
C PRO A 2 29.36 7.90 23.33
N GLN A 3 28.69 8.87 22.71
CA GLN A 3 27.23 8.93 22.62
C GLN A 3 26.76 7.74 21.76
N SER A 4 25.88 6.96 22.35
CA SER A 4 25.16 5.86 21.74
C SER A 4 24.35 6.37 20.55
N GLY A 5 24.77 5.99 19.35
CA GLY A 5 23.96 6.14 18.14
C GLY A 5 22.72 5.27 18.28
N VAL A 6 21.57 5.91 18.50
CA VAL A 6 20.28 5.28 18.25
C VAL A 6 20.20 5.06 16.75
N ALA A 7 20.30 3.80 16.33
CA ALA A 7 19.92 3.40 14.99
C ALA A 7 18.46 3.82 14.81
N GLU A 8 18.18 4.71 13.85
CA GLU A 8 16.83 4.94 13.38
C GLU A 8 16.29 3.58 12.93
N VAL A 9 15.35 3.05 13.71
CA VAL A 9 14.57 1.89 13.29
C VAL A 9 13.71 2.39 12.14
N GLU A 10 14.13 2.10 10.91
CA GLU A 10 13.35 2.38 9.71
C GLU A 10 12.01 1.63 9.84
N VAL A 11 10.96 2.39 10.19
CA VAL A 11 9.60 1.87 10.19
C VAL A 11 9.23 1.59 8.73
N PRO A 12 8.80 0.36 8.36
CA PRO A 12 8.39 0.06 7.00
C PRO A 12 7.28 1.02 6.56
N GLY A 13 7.57 1.87 5.58
CA GLY A 13 6.64 2.90 5.09
C GLY A 13 6.81 4.30 5.70
N SER A 14 7.88 4.58 6.45
CA SER A 14 8.08 5.92 7.03
C SER A 14 8.28 7.00 5.96
N VAL A 15 7.41 8.00 6.02
CA VAL A 15 7.37 9.22 5.22
C VAL A 15 8.65 10.03 5.46
N GLY A 16 9.67 9.81 4.62
CA GLY A 16 10.99 10.43 4.79
C GLY A 16 11.69 10.91 3.51
N HIS A 17 11.02 10.85 2.34
CA HIS A 17 11.69 10.98 1.04
C HIS A 17 11.00 11.94 0.05
N GLY A 18 10.16 12.86 0.54
CA GLY A 18 9.37 13.76 -0.33
C GLY A 18 8.18 13.10 -1.02
N TYR A 19 7.87 11.85 -0.64
CA TYR A 19 6.66 11.12 -1.02
C TYR A 19 5.77 10.91 0.20
N ALA A 20 4.46 11.02 0.01
CA ALA A 20 3.45 10.72 1.02
C ALA A 20 3.30 9.22 1.31
N TRP A 21 3.76 8.38 0.37
CA TRP A 21 3.79 6.93 0.50
C TRP A 21 4.88 6.34 -0.40
N VAL A 22 5.54 5.28 0.07
CA VAL A 22 6.48 4.48 -0.72
C VAL A 22 6.20 2.99 -0.51
N PRO A 23 6.46 2.13 -1.51
CA PRO A 23 6.36 0.69 -1.31
C PRO A 23 7.29 0.22 -0.18
N PRO A 24 6.82 -0.65 0.74
CA PRO A 24 7.65 -1.16 1.83
C PRO A 24 8.77 -2.07 1.29
N GLY A 25 9.88 -2.13 2.02
CA GLY A 25 10.98 -3.06 1.73
C GLY A 25 11.89 -2.68 0.55
N LEU A 26 11.68 -1.52 -0.09
CA LEU A 26 12.54 -1.04 -1.15
C LEU A 26 13.64 -0.11 -0.64
N SER A 27 14.83 -0.19 -1.25
CA SER A 27 15.88 0.81 -1.07
C SER A 27 15.50 2.12 -1.75
N ARG A 28 16.09 3.25 -1.31
CA ARG A 28 15.84 4.57 -1.91
C ARG A 28 15.97 4.60 -3.44
N LYS A 29 17.01 3.97 -3.99
CA LYS A 29 17.20 3.89 -5.45
C LYS A 29 16.05 3.17 -6.14
N LYS A 30 15.56 2.07 -5.55
CA LYS A 30 14.43 1.30 -6.09
C LYS A 30 13.09 2.03 -5.92
N VAL A 31 12.92 2.84 -4.88
CA VAL A 31 11.76 3.74 -4.75
C VAL A 31 11.72 4.74 -5.91
N GLU A 32 12.83 5.40 -6.23
CA GLU A 32 12.86 6.35 -7.37
C GLU A 32 12.59 5.65 -8.70
N GLU A 33 13.17 4.48 -8.93
CA GLU A 33 12.93 3.66 -10.12
C GLU A 33 11.47 3.21 -10.24
N TYR A 34 10.80 2.92 -9.12
CA TYR A 34 9.38 2.58 -9.09
C TYR A 34 8.54 3.81 -9.44
N MET A 35 8.81 4.93 -8.78
CA MET A 35 8.05 6.16 -8.99
C MET A 35 8.22 6.72 -10.41
N SER A 36 9.38 6.50 -11.07
CA SER A 36 9.60 6.96 -12.46
C SER A 36 8.81 6.17 -13.51
N GLN A 37 8.29 4.98 -13.16
CA GLN A 37 7.43 4.18 -14.04
C GLN A 37 5.96 4.60 -13.97
N LEU A 38 5.59 5.44 -12.98
CA LEU A 38 4.24 5.94 -12.83
C LEU A 38 4.05 7.24 -13.63
N PRO A 39 2.85 7.50 -14.17
CA PRO A 39 2.51 8.81 -14.70
C PRO A 39 2.76 9.93 -13.67
N ASN A 40 3.38 11.04 -14.07
CA ASN A 40 3.75 12.12 -13.16
C ASN A 40 2.59 12.64 -12.28
N ASN A 41 1.36 12.63 -12.81
CA ASN A 41 0.17 13.10 -12.10
C ASN A 41 -0.35 12.10 -11.05
N VAL A 42 0.17 10.87 -10.99
CA VAL A 42 -0.22 9.86 -10.00
C VAL A 42 0.86 9.58 -8.95
N VAL A 43 2.09 10.06 -9.17
CA VAL A 43 3.19 9.92 -8.19
C VAL A 43 2.84 10.67 -6.90
N PRO A 44 2.81 10.01 -5.72
CA PRO A 44 2.34 10.61 -4.48
C PRO A 44 3.43 11.46 -3.80
N ARG A 45 3.90 12.51 -4.47
CA ARG A 45 4.82 13.49 -3.85
C ARG A 45 4.07 14.28 -2.78
N THR A 46 4.73 14.61 -1.68
CA THR A 46 4.13 15.42 -0.61
C THR A 46 3.62 16.76 -1.17
N ASN A 47 2.40 17.15 -0.82
CA ASN A 47 1.68 18.33 -1.29
C ASN A 47 1.35 18.33 -2.81
N SER A 48 1.37 17.18 -3.48
CA SER A 48 1.09 17.09 -4.92
C SER A 48 -0.34 16.63 -5.24
N SER A 49 -0.73 16.71 -6.52
CA SER A 49 -1.97 16.12 -7.01
C SER A 49 -2.00 14.59 -6.87
N GLY A 50 -0.83 13.93 -6.97
CA GLY A 50 -0.72 12.48 -6.82
C GLY A 50 -0.95 12.02 -5.37
N GLU A 51 -0.54 12.82 -4.37
CA GLU A 51 -0.87 12.56 -2.96
C GLU A 51 -2.39 12.61 -2.75
N LYS A 52 -3.03 13.69 -3.22
CA LYS A 52 -4.50 13.82 -3.17
C LYS A 52 -5.22 12.69 -3.92
N LEU A 53 -4.64 12.20 -5.02
CA LEU A 53 -5.17 11.05 -5.73
C LEU A 53 -5.07 9.77 -4.90
N ARG A 54 -3.91 9.53 -4.26
CA ARG A 54 -3.71 8.40 -3.37
C ARG A 54 -4.67 8.42 -2.19
N GLU A 55 -4.90 9.57 -1.57
CA GLU A 55 -5.90 9.74 -0.51
C GLU A 55 -7.30 9.33 -0.98
N LYS A 56 -7.73 9.80 -2.17
CA LYS A 56 -9.01 9.38 -2.77
C LYS A 56 -9.08 7.89 -3.01
N GLN A 57 -8.00 7.28 -3.51
CA GLN A 57 -7.94 5.84 -3.72
C GLN A 57 -8.05 5.07 -2.40
N LEU A 58 -7.39 5.53 -1.33
CA LEU A 58 -7.50 4.94 0.00
C LEU A 58 -8.94 4.99 0.53
N LEU A 59 -9.65 6.11 0.35
CA LEU A 59 -11.05 6.22 0.76
C LEU A 59 -11.97 5.22 0.04
N VAL A 60 -11.67 4.91 -1.23
CA VAL A 60 -12.41 3.90 -2.00
C VAL A 60 -12.03 2.48 -1.57
N GLN A 61 -10.74 2.23 -1.35
CA GLN A 61 -10.21 0.91 -0.97
C GLN A 61 -10.51 0.52 0.48
N LEU A 62 -10.70 1.51 1.36
CA LEU A 62 -10.95 1.31 2.79
C LEU A 62 -12.31 1.91 3.19
N PRO A 63 -13.44 1.34 2.73
CA PRO A 63 -14.77 1.77 3.18
C PRO A 63 -14.86 1.71 4.71
N ARG A 64 -15.54 2.68 5.31
CA ARG A 64 -15.69 2.73 6.78
C ARG A 64 -16.43 1.49 7.32
N GLN A 65 -17.37 0.97 6.53
CA GLN A 65 -18.15 -0.25 6.81
C GLN A 65 -17.30 -1.51 6.82
N ASP A 66 -16.10 -1.46 6.26
CA ASP A 66 -15.14 -2.55 6.24
C ASP A 66 -14.19 -2.48 7.45
N LEU A 67 -14.16 -1.35 8.14
CA LEU A 67 -13.23 -1.09 9.26
C LEU A 67 -13.92 -1.09 10.61
N SER A 68 -15.22 -0.79 10.68
CA SER A 68 -15.92 -0.75 11.97
C SER A 68 -17.41 -1.02 11.83
N VAL A 69 -17.89 -1.87 12.73
CA VAL A 69 -19.31 -2.18 12.91
C VAL A 69 -20.18 -0.95 13.17
N ALA A 70 -19.60 0.14 13.70
CA ALA A 70 -20.29 1.40 13.96
C ALA A 70 -20.85 2.05 12.68
N TYR A 71 -20.31 1.70 11.51
CA TYR A 71 -20.75 2.22 10.21
C TYR A 71 -21.70 1.27 9.47
N CYS A 72 -21.99 0.10 10.04
CA CYS A 72 -22.84 -0.92 9.45
C CYS A 72 -24.28 -0.82 10.00
N ARG A 73 -25.18 -0.18 9.24
CA ARG A 73 -26.57 0.07 9.68
C ARG A 73 -27.45 -1.18 9.72
N HIS A 74 -27.07 -2.23 8.99
CA HIS A 74 -27.92 -3.41 8.75
C HIS A 74 -27.48 -4.66 9.54
N LEU A 75 -26.51 -4.53 10.45
CA LEU A 75 -26.15 -5.60 11.38
C LEU A 75 -27.03 -5.47 12.63
N THR A 76 -28.14 -6.19 12.64
CA THR A 76 -29.22 -5.98 13.61
C THR A 76 -29.07 -6.87 14.85
N THR A 77 -28.44 -8.03 14.69
CA THR A 77 -28.27 -9.00 15.76
C THR A 77 -26.84 -9.01 16.32
N GLN A 78 -26.68 -9.47 17.56
CA GLN A 78 -25.36 -9.65 18.16
C GLN A 78 -24.52 -10.70 17.41
N THR A 79 -25.18 -11.74 16.88
CA THR A 79 -24.54 -12.80 16.11
C THR A 79 -23.94 -12.25 14.81
N GLU A 80 -24.69 -11.45 14.05
CA GLU A 80 -24.18 -10.80 12.83
C GLU A 80 -22.98 -9.89 13.11
N ARG A 81 -23.03 -9.12 14.20
CA ARG A 81 -21.92 -8.26 14.63
C ARG A 81 -20.66 -9.07 14.97
N LYS A 82 -20.82 -10.19 15.68
CA LYS A 82 -19.72 -11.09 16.01
C LYS A 82 -19.07 -11.68 14.75
N VAL A 83 -19.88 -12.21 13.84
CA VAL A 83 -19.38 -12.79 12.57
C VAL A 83 -18.68 -11.72 11.71
N TYR A 84 -19.21 -10.50 11.69
CA TYR A 84 -18.55 -9.37 11.02
C TYR A 84 -17.17 -9.08 11.63
N GLU A 85 -17.05 -9.02 12.95
CA GLU A 85 -15.77 -8.76 13.64
C GLU A 85 -14.75 -9.87 13.35
N GLU A 86 -15.17 -11.14 13.40
CA GLU A 86 -14.34 -12.28 13.03
C GLU A 86 -13.86 -12.18 11.57
N PHE A 87 -14.75 -11.81 10.64
CA PHE A 87 -14.39 -11.60 9.24
C PHE A 87 -13.37 -10.48 9.05
N VAL A 88 -13.60 -9.31 9.67
CA VAL A 88 -12.70 -8.16 9.56
C VAL A 88 -11.33 -8.49 10.12
N ASN A 89 -11.26 -9.16 11.27
CA ASN A 89 -10.01 -9.58 11.88
C ASN A 89 -9.24 -10.52 10.95
N ALA A 90 -9.90 -11.57 10.45
CA ALA A 90 -9.27 -12.51 9.52
C ALA A 90 -8.79 -11.82 8.24
N ARG A 91 -9.62 -10.95 7.63
CA ARG A 91 -9.25 -10.18 6.44
C ARG A 91 -8.04 -9.29 6.70
N ASN A 92 -8.01 -8.59 7.83
CA ASN A 92 -6.90 -7.71 8.19
C ASN A 92 -5.59 -8.47 8.37
N GLU A 93 -5.67 -9.70 8.89
CA GLU A 93 -4.50 -10.56 9.09
C GLU A 93 -3.96 -11.15 7.77
N ILE A 94 -4.85 -11.57 6.86
CA ILE A 94 -4.45 -12.37 5.69
C ILE A 94 -4.42 -11.59 4.36
N ALA A 95 -5.12 -10.45 4.27
CA ALA A 95 -5.42 -9.82 2.99
C ALA A 95 -5.32 -8.29 2.98
N LEU A 96 -5.30 -7.62 4.13
CA LEU A 96 -5.09 -6.18 4.17
C LEU A 96 -3.60 -5.87 3.95
N ASP A 97 -3.32 -4.88 3.11
CA ASP A 97 -1.97 -4.37 2.84
C ASP A 97 -0.93 -5.41 2.33
N ILE A 98 -1.37 -6.52 1.72
CA ILE A 98 -0.50 -7.60 1.21
C ILE A 98 0.24 -7.31 -0.12
N GLY A 99 0.27 -6.05 -0.57
CA GLY A 99 0.97 -5.67 -1.80
C GLY A 99 2.46 -5.45 -1.58
N TYR A 100 3.31 -6.02 -2.43
CA TYR A 100 4.75 -5.74 -2.47
C TYR A 100 5.21 -5.48 -3.90
N VAL A 101 6.33 -4.79 -4.05
CA VAL A 101 6.99 -4.58 -5.35
C VAL A 101 8.05 -5.64 -5.51
N SER A 102 7.96 -6.42 -6.58
CA SER A 102 9.03 -7.33 -6.99
C SER A 102 10.13 -6.51 -7.66
N SER A 103 11.32 -6.46 -7.05
CA SER A 103 12.44 -5.68 -7.57
C SER A 103 13.02 -6.20 -8.89
N ASN A 104 12.63 -7.41 -9.29
CA ASN A 104 12.96 -8.06 -10.55
C ASN A 104 11.92 -9.12 -10.92
N ILE A 105 11.48 -9.13 -12.17
CA ILE A 105 10.66 -10.20 -12.74
C ILE A 105 11.59 -11.29 -13.28
N ASN A 106 11.47 -12.51 -12.76
CA ASN A 106 12.35 -13.62 -13.15
C ASN A 106 12.04 -14.19 -14.56
N LYS A 107 10.87 -13.90 -15.10
CA LYS A 107 10.42 -14.36 -16.42
C LYS A 107 9.42 -13.37 -17.00
N ALA A 108 9.64 -12.95 -18.24
CA ALA A 108 8.70 -12.07 -18.93
C ALA A 108 7.26 -12.62 -18.89
N MET A 109 6.30 -11.74 -18.63
CA MET A 109 4.90 -12.09 -18.47
C MET A 109 3.97 -11.02 -19.04
N GLU A 110 2.76 -11.41 -19.41
CA GLU A 110 1.73 -10.50 -19.90
C GLU A 110 0.82 -10.06 -18.75
N CYS A 111 0.60 -8.76 -18.61
CA CYS A 111 -0.35 -8.22 -17.64
C CYS A 111 -1.78 -8.62 -18.01
N HIS A 112 -2.45 -9.37 -17.14
CA HIS A 112 -3.83 -9.81 -17.36
C HIS A 112 -4.86 -8.68 -17.53
N LYS A 113 -4.52 -7.44 -17.14
CA LYS A 113 -5.45 -6.30 -17.20
C LYS A 113 -5.31 -5.49 -18.50
N CYS A 114 -4.08 -5.26 -18.96
CA CYS A 114 -3.81 -4.36 -20.10
C CYS A 114 -3.11 -5.05 -21.27
N SER A 115 -2.78 -6.34 -21.17
CA SER A 115 -2.00 -7.09 -22.16
C SER A 115 -0.62 -6.50 -22.46
N GLY A 116 -0.12 -5.61 -21.58
CA GLY A 116 1.26 -5.12 -21.64
C GLY A 116 2.24 -6.22 -21.28
N ILE A 117 3.38 -6.24 -21.96
CA ILE A 117 4.49 -7.14 -21.65
C ILE A 117 5.31 -6.54 -20.52
N LEU A 118 5.54 -7.33 -19.47
CA LEU A 118 6.48 -7.06 -18.40
C LEU A 118 7.73 -7.89 -18.67
N GLU A 119 8.84 -7.23 -18.93
CA GLU A 119 10.09 -7.87 -19.32
C GLU A 119 10.85 -8.48 -18.13
N THR A 120 11.80 -9.35 -18.45
CA THR A 120 12.66 -9.94 -17.42
C THR A 120 13.53 -8.84 -16.79
N ASN A 121 13.66 -8.87 -15.46
CA ASN A 121 14.33 -7.85 -14.62
C ASN A 121 13.62 -6.50 -14.49
N GLU A 122 12.43 -6.32 -15.07
CA GLU A 122 11.59 -5.16 -14.74
C GLU A 122 11.06 -5.27 -13.31
N MET A 123 10.60 -4.14 -12.76
CA MET A 123 9.89 -4.12 -11.49
C MET A 123 8.38 -4.19 -11.73
N ALA A 124 7.65 -4.89 -10.87
CA ALA A 124 6.20 -4.96 -10.90
C ALA A 124 5.61 -5.08 -9.50
#